data_AF-A0A496Z7W0-F1
#
_entry.id   AF-A0A496Z7W0-F1
#
_cell.length_a   1.000
_cell.length_b   1.000
_cell.length_c   1.000
_cell.angle_alpha   90.00
_cell.angle_beta   90.00
_cell.angle_gamma   90.00
#
_symmetry.space_group_name_H-M   'P 1'
#
loop_
_entity.id
_entity.type
_entity.pdbx_description
1 polymer ?
#
loop_
_entity_poly.entity_id
_entity_poly.type
_entity_poly.pdbx_seq_one_letter_code
_entity_poly.pdbx_strand_id
1 'polypeptide(L)'
;MLYRKMPKNGDELSILGFGCMRLPTTEKGQIDEPRATRQVRYAIDHGINYLDQQNQAGTEGLEYATARDLGVVVMEPLRGGNISLPTPPSPVEEIWQRADTPRTPVEWALHWVWNHPEVTLILSGMNEEDHIQENLAIANAARPNSLTKAECDLVEEAARKYQEIMKVGCTGCGYCLPCPEGVKISTAFEVYNTVHLFHKKVEGQYMYALRLSGLLSDQKSGYASQCVACGECLEKCPQQIEIPDFLADIAEEMEDGEMGNRLSILKKMLNM
;
A
#
# COMPACT_ATOMS: atom_id res chain seq x y z
N MET A 1 23.14 16.71 13.18
CA MET A 1 22.55 16.29 11.89
C MET A 1 23.27 17.01 10.77
N LEU A 2 23.51 16.36 9.63
CA LEU A 2 23.94 17.05 8.41
C LEU A 2 22.70 17.53 7.65
N TYR A 3 22.78 18.73 7.09
CA TYR A 3 21.71 19.32 6.28
C TYR A 3 22.20 19.55 4.85
N ARG A 4 21.29 19.52 3.88
CA ARG A 4 21.54 19.87 2.48
C ARG A 4 20.61 21.01 2.07
N LYS A 5 21.19 22.00 1.41
CA LYS A 5 20.47 23.15 0.88
C LYS A 5 19.84 22.82 -0.47
N MET A 6 18.53 22.96 -0.58
CA MET A 6 17.78 22.75 -1.82
C MET A 6 18.15 23.86 -2.83
N PRO A 7 18.74 23.53 -4.00
CA PRO A 7 19.32 24.55 -4.89
C PRO A 7 18.32 25.56 -5.46
N LYS A 8 17.03 25.22 -5.51
CA LYS A 8 15.98 26.02 -6.17
C LYS A 8 15.42 27.14 -5.30
N ASN A 9 15.31 26.92 -4.00
CA ASN A 9 14.68 27.86 -3.05
C ASN A 9 15.55 28.20 -1.83
N GLY A 10 16.55 27.37 -1.51
CA GLY A 10 17.49 27.62 -0.43
C GLY A 10 17.11 27.02 0.93
N ASP A 11 16.07 26.19 1.00
CA ASP A 11 15.68 25.50 2.23
C ASP A 11 16.74 24.48 2.65
N GLU A 12 16.91 24.25 3.95
CA GLU A 12 17.85 23.26 4.49
C GLU A 12 17.11 22.02 5.02
N LEU A 13 17.35 20.87 4.41
CA LEU A 13 16.70 19.60 4.76
C LEU A 13 17.71 18.64 5.43
N SER A 14 17.24 17.91 6.46
CA SER A 14 17.97 16.79 7.05
C SER A 14 18.27 15.72 5.99
N ILE A 15 19.43 15.05 6.08
CA ILE A 15 19.84 14.04 5.09
C ILE A 15 19.32 12.61 5.35
N LEU A 16 18.41 12.40 6.31
CA LEU A 16 17.94 11.08 6.74
C LEU A 16 16.39 10.98 6.77
N GLY A 17 15.85 9.76 6.90
CA GLY A 17 14.41 9.41 6.91
C GLY A 17 14.09 8.18 7.81
N PHE A 18 12.84 8.03 8.28
CA PHE A 18 12.26 7.00 9.15
C PHE A 18 10.77 6.99 8.86
N GLY A 19 10.27 5.84 8.43
CA GLY A 19 8.83 5.59 8.42
C GLY A 19 8.37 5.22 9.83
N CYS A 20 7.33 5.89 10.34
CA CYS A 20 6.65 5.45 11.57
C CYS A 20 5.81 4.17 11.38
N MET A 21 6.09 3.37 10.34
CA MET A 21 5.33 2.17 9.93
C MET A 21 5.45 0.97 10.89
N ARG A 22 6.17 1.11 12.02
CA ARG A 22 6.32 0.09 13.07
C ARG A 22 6.61 0.76 14.42
N LEU A 23 5.63 1.46 14.99
CA LEU A 23 5.72 1.92 16.38
C LEU A 23 5.75 0.73 17.36
N PRO A 24 6.44 0.85 18.52
CA PRO A 24 6.56 -0.23 19.47
C PRO A 24 5.24 -0.43 20.20
N THR A 25 4.80 -1.68 20.29
CA THR A 25 3.58 -2.07 20.98
C THR A 25 3.88 -2.75 22.31
N THR A 26 2.92 -2.66 23.21
CA THR A 26 2.78 -3.48 24.42
C THR A 26 2.40 -4.91 24.05
N GLU A 27 2.51 -5.84 24.99
CA GLU A 27 2.07 -7.25 24.84
C GLU A 27 0.59 -7.42 24.48
N LYS A 28 -0.21 -6.35 24.54
CA LYS A 28 -1.64 -6.31 24.19
C LYS A 28 -1.91 -5.71 22.80
N GLY A 29 -0.88 -5.51 21.97
CA GLY A 29 -0.98 -4.89 20.64
C GLY A 29 -1.20 -3.37 20.64
N GLN A 30 -1.54 -2.76 21.77
CA GLN A 30 -1.65 -1.30 21.93
C GLN A 30 -0.26 -0.65 21.92
N ILE A 31 -0.14 0.58 21.43
CA ILE A 31 1.13 1.32 21.37
C ILE A 31 1.72 1.51 22.78
N ASP A 32 3.01 1.19 22.95
CA ASP A 32 3.78 1.53 24.16
C ASP A 32 4.11 3.02 24.09
N GLU A 33 3.17 3.90 24.45
CA GLU A 33 3.32 5.36 24.38
C GLU A 33 4.66 5.88 24.93
N PRO A 34 5.18 5.44 26.11
CA PRO A 34 6.49 5.86 26.58
C PRO A 34 7.65 5.46 25.66
N ARG A 35 7.64 4.24 25.09
CA ARG A 35 8.70 3.76 24.19
C ARG A 35 8.54 4.28 22.78
N ALA A 36 7.32 4.42 22.29
CA ALA A 36 6.95 5.07 21.06
C ALA A 36 7.40 6.53 21.12
N THR A 37 7.09 7.27 22.18
CA THR A 37 7.59 8.64 22.39
C THR A 37 9.13 8.72 22.35
N ARG A 38 9.86 7.71 22.85
CA ARG A 38 11.34 7.67 22.74
C ARG A 38 11.82 7.33 21.33
N GLN A 39 11.21 6.36 20.65
CA GLN A 39 11.56 5.99 19.28
C GLN A 39 11.16 7.09 18.30
N VAL A 40 9.93 7.58 18.36
CA VAL A 40 9.45 8.79 17.68
C VAL A 40 10.40 9.96 17.97
N ARG A 41 10.85 10.26 19.19
CA ARG A 41 11.87 11.33 19.40
C ARG A 41 13.25 11.07 18.77
N TYR A 42 13.63 9.81 18.54
CA TYR A 42 14.84 9.40 17.80
C TYR A 42 14.63 9.36 16.27
N ALA A 43 13.39 9.58 15.86
CA ALA A 43 12.89 9.34 14.51
C ALA A 43 12.08 10.51 13.94
N ILE A 44 11.89 11.50 14.78
CA ILE A 44 11.36 12.83 14.59
C ILE A 44 12.18 13.61 13.57
N ASP A 45 13.41 13.16 13.32
CA ASP A 45 14.22 13.56 12.19
C ASP A 45 13.53 13.33 10.78
N HIS A 46 12.24 12.88 10.63
CA HIS A 46 11.74 12.11 9.45
C HIS A 46 10.23 12.05 8.87
N GLY A 47 9.34 10.99 8.99
CA GLY A 47 8.05 10.87 8.17
C GLY A 47 7.05 9.63 8.19
N ILE A 48 5.85 9.71 7.52
CA ILE A 48 4.72 8.66 7.38
C ILE A 48 3.57 8.99 6.34
N ASN A 49 2.65 8.05 5.94
CA ASN A 49 1.51 8.19 4.95
C ASN A 49 0.03 8.00 5.44
N TYR A 50 -0.95 7.91 4.51
CA TYR A 50 -2.41 8.10 4.70
C TYR A 50 -3.43 6.95 4.63
N LEU A 51 -3.21 5.81 3.94
CA LEU A 51 -4.22 4.73 3.97
C LEU A 51 -4.27 3.99 5.32
N ASP A 52 -3.39 4.43 6.20
CA ASP A 52 -3.02 3.95 7.52
C ASP A 52 -3.35 5.01 8.61
N GLN A 53 -4.43 5.81 8.44
CA GLN A 53 -4.80 6.92 9.36
C GLN A 53 -4.88 6.53 10.85
N GLN A 54 -5.18 5.26 11.15
CA GLN A 54 -5.23 4.67 12.50
C GLN A 54 -4.27 3.48 12.66
N ASN A 55 -3.38 3.26 11.69
CA ASN A 55 -2.44 2.15 11.70
C ASN A 55 -1.04 2.66 12.09
N GLN A 56 -0.38 1.94 12.99
CA GLN A 56 0.80 2.39 13.73
C GLN A 56 0.66 3.81 14.31
N ALA A 57 1.28 4.83 13.70
CA ALA A 57 1.30 6.20 14.23
C ALA A 57 0.14 7.09 13.74
N GLY A 58 -0.41 6.80 12.55
CA GLY A 58 -1.55 7.51 11.98
C GLY A 58 -1.45 9.06 11.96
N THR A 59 -2.61 9.71 12.02
CA THR A 59 -2.74 11.17 12.07
C THR A 59 -2.19 11.78 13.38
N GLU A 60 -2.22 11.04 14.49
CA GLU A 60 -1.64 11.51 15.77
C GLU A 60 -0.12 11.71 15.64
N GLY A 61 0.59 10.79 14.97
CA GLY A 61 2.02 10.90 14.69
C GLY A 61 2.36 12.09 13.79
N LEU A 62 1.47 12.43 12.86
CA LEU A 62 1.58 13.58 11.96
C LEU A 62 1.50 14.90 12.76
N GLU A 63 0.42 15.10 13.52
CA GLU A 63 0.24 16.30 14.37
C GLU A 63 1.36 16.43 15.42
N TYR A 64 1.77 15.33 16.05
CA TYR A 64 2.83 15.30 17.05
C TYR A 64 4.20 15.70 16.49
N ALA A 65 4.49 15.37 15.22
CA ALA A 65 5.72 15.75 14.55
C ALA A 65 5.74 17.25 14.22
N THR A 66 4.67 17.77 13.60
CA THR A 66 4.58 19.20 13.25
C THR A 66 4.59 20.10 14.48
N ALA A 67 3.98 19.68 15.60
CA ALA A 67 4.07 20.38 16.89
C ALA A 67 5.48 20.46 17.51
N ARG A 68 6.52 19.95 16.83
CA ARG A 68 7.93 19.98 17.22
C ARG A 68 8.85 20.56 16.13
N ASP A 69 8.28 21.25 15.15
CA ASP A 69 8.96 21.89 14.02
C ASP A 69 9.69 20.91 13.09
N LEU A 70 9.01 19.80 12.74
CA LEU A 70 9.61 18.68 12.02
C LEU A 70 8.97 18.45 10.66
N GLY A 71 9.82 18.21 9.67
CA GLY A 71 9.37 17.80 8.35
C GLY A 71 8.80 16.38 8.37
N VAL A 72 7.70 16.16 7.65
CA VAL A 72 7.06 14.85 7.53
C VAL A 72 7.12 14.36 6.08
N VAL A 73 7.80 13.23 5.89
CA VAL A 73 8.01 12.57 4.59
C VAL A 73 7.08 11.35 4.41
N VAL A 74 6.11 11.46 3.52
CA VAL A 74 5.07 10.46 3.24
C VAL A 74 5.57 9.39 2.28
N MET A 75 5.85 8.18 2.76
CA MET A 75 6.24 7.01 1.95
C MET A 75 5.06 6.05 1.72
N GLU A 76 4.96 5.47 0.50
CA GLU A 76 3.82 4.62 0.05
C GLU A 76 2.45 5.35 -0.01
N PRO A 77 2.36 6.60 -0.50
CA PRO A 77 1.07 7.31 -0.64
C PRO A 77 0.02 6.52 -1.43
N LEU A 78 0.44 5.72 -2.42
CA LEU A 78 -0.46 4.96 -3.29
C LEU A 78 -0.66 3.50 -2.83
N ARG A 79 -0.21 3.14 -1.62
CA ARG A 79 -0.36 1.81 -0.98
C ARG A 79 -0.06 0.63 -1.91
N GLY A 80 1.16 0.58 -2.44
CA GLY A 80 1.59 -0.44 -3.40
C GLY A 80 0.96 -0.34 -4.79
N GLY A 81 0.24 0.75 -5.08
CA GLY A 81 -0.45 1.00 -6.36
C GLY A 81 -1.94 0.63 -6.36
N ASN A 82 -2.46 0.02 -5.29
CA ASN A 82 -3.83 -0.51 -5.22
C ASN A 82 -4.93 0.55 -5.42
N ILE A 83 -4.61 1.82 -5.15
CA ILE A 83 -5.53 2.96 -5.25
C ILE A 83 -5.16 3.96 -6.36
N SER A 84 -4.09 3.67 -7.11
CA SER A 84 -3.62 4.47 -8.25
C SER A 84 -3.95 3.84 -9.61
N LEU A 85 -4.80 2.81 -9.62
CA LEU A 85 -5.20 2.14 -10.85
C LEU A 85 -6.01 3.11 -11.73
N PRO A 86 -5.72 3.25 -13.04
CA PRO A 86 -6.41 4.19 -13.92
C PRO A 86 -7.93 4.01 -13.96
N THR A 87 -8.38 2.76 -13.78
CA THR A 87 -9.78 2.41 -13.53
C THR A 87 -9.89 1.90 -12.09
N PRO A 88 -10.51 2.66 -11.16
CA PRO A 88 -10.79 2.16 -9.82
C PRO A 88 -11.92 1.11 -9.88
N PRO A 89 -12.16 0.35 -8.79
CA PRO A 89 -13.33 -0.51 -8.67
C PRO A 89 -14.63 0.28 -8.92
N SER A 90 -15.61 -0.28 -9.64
CA SER A 90 -16.84 0.45 -10.00
C SER A 90 -17.57 1.10 -8.82
N PRO A 91 -17.70 0.47 -7.63
CA PRO A 91 -18.30 1.12 -6.46
C PRO A 91 -17.52 2.32 -5.91
N VAL A 92 -16.22 2.43 -6.22
CA VAL A 92 -15.36 3.58 -5.91
C VAL A 92 -15.43 4.62 -7.04
N GLU A 93 -15.50 4.17 -8.29
CA GLU A 93 -15.69 5.04 -9.45
C GLU A 93 -17.00 5.85 -9.35
N GLU A 94 -18.09 5.21 -8.94
CA GLU A 94 -19.38 5.84 -8.65
C GLU A 94 -19.28 6.95 -7.59
N ILE A 95 -18.40 6.80 -6.59
CA ILE A 95 -18.14 7.84 -5.57
C ILE A 95 -17.43 9.03 -6.20
N TRP A 96 -16.38 8.80 -6.99
CA TRP A 96 -15.61 9.84 -7.67
C TRP A 96 -16.39 10.60 -8.74
N GLN A 97 -17.33 9.94 -9.42
CA GLN A 97 -18.21 10.58 -10.42
C GLN A 97 -19.16 11.63 -9.81
N ARG A 98 -19.30 11.70 -8.48
CA ARG A 98 -20.08 12.74 -7.78
C ARG A 98 -19.28 14.01 -7.46
N ALA A 99 -17.98 14.06 -7.77
CA ALA A 99 -17.17 15.24 -7.52
C ALA A 99 -17.40 16.33 -8.57
N ASP A 100 -17.63 17.58 -8.13
CA ASP A 100 -17.76 18.74 -9.02
C ASP A 100 -16.47 19.01 -9.82
N THR A 101 -15.32 18.67 -9.25
CA THR A 101 -14.01 18.72 -9.93
C THR A 101 -13.54 17.29 -10.21
N PRO A 102 -13.50 16.83 -11.48
CA PRO A 102 -12.99 15.52 -11.83
C PRO A 102 -11.47 15.46 -11.63
N ARG A 103 -11.00 14.35 -11.06
CA ARG A 103 -9.59 14.08 -10.78
C ARG A 103 -9.27 12.61 -11.04
N THR A 104 -8.02 12.29 -11.36
CA THR A 104 -7.57 10.89 -11.45
C THR A 104 -7.52 10.26 -10.05
N PRO A 105 -7.54 8.91 -9.92
CA PRO A 105 -7.33 8.26 -8.62
C PRO A 105 -5.98 8.63 -7.99
N VAL A 106 -4.94 8.86 -8.80
CA VAL A 106 -3.62 9.35 -8.38
C VAL A 106 -3.72 10.78 -7.82
N GLU A 107 -4.40 11.68 -8.52
CA GLU A 107 -4.59 13.05 -8.07
C GLU A 107 -5.42 13.11 -6.79
N TRP A 108 -6.53 12.35 -6.68
CA TRP A 108 -7.29 12.23 -5.42
C TRP A 108 -6.40 11.81 -4.25
N ALA A 109 -5.58 10.78 -4.47
CA ALA A 109 -4.71 10.24 -3.45
C ALA A 109 -3.65 11.24 -2.99
N LEU A 110 -2.94 11.86 -3.94
CA LEU A 110 -1.85 12.78 -3.63
C LEU A 110 -2.36 14.14 -3.13
N HIS A 111 -3.47 14.67 -3.66
CA HIS A 111 -4.10 15.88 -3.12
C HIS A 111 -4.62 15.68 -1.71
N TRP A 112 -5.21 14.53 -1.39
CA TRP A 112 -5.65 14.27 -0.01
C TRP A 112 -4.45 14.34 0.95
N VAL A 113 -3.31 13.73 0.59
CA VAL A 113 -2.10 13.79 1.42
C VAL A 113 -1.59 15.23 1.56
N TRP A 114 -1.45 15.97 0.46
CA TRP A 114 -1.00 17.37 0.48
C TRP A 114 -2.03 18.36 1.06
N ASN A 115 -3.27 17.93 1.29
CA ASN A 115 -4.28 18.72 1.97
C ASN A 115 -3.93 18.93 3.46
N HIS A 116 -3.15 18.01 4.05
CA HIS A 116 -2.64 18.13 5.41
C HIS A 116 -1.46 19.13 5.47
N PRO A 117 -1.58 20.28 6.16
CA PRO A 117 -0.48 21.25 6.30
C PRO A 117 0.76 20.69 7.01
N GLU A 118 0.60 19.60 7.75
CA GLU A 118 1.68 18.87 8.43
C GLU A 118 2.61 18.14 7.45
N VAL A 119 2.13 17.77 6.26
CA VAL A 119 2.91 17.03 5.26
C VAL A 119 3.90 17.94 4.56
N THR A 120 5.19 17.57 4.61
CA THR A 120 6.27 18.32 3.97
C THR A 120 6.64 17.79 2.59
N LEU A 121 6.66 16.46 2.40
CA LEU A 121 7.08 15.83 1.15
C LEU A 121 6.40 14.46 0.97
N ILE A 122 6.17 14.06 -0.28
CA ILE A 122 5.69 12.73 -0.64
C ILE A 122 6.76 11.97 -1.44
N LEU A 123 7.02 10.72 -1.05
CA LEU A 123 7.80 9.73 -1.78
C LEU A 123 6.85 8.79 -2.53
N SER A 124 6.44 9.19 -3.74
CA SER A 124 5.70 8.33 -4.66
C SER A 124 6.65 7.48 -5.49
N GLY A 125 6.39 6.17 -5.55
CA GLY A 125 7.01 5.29 -6.54
C GLY A 125 6.48 5.62 -7.94
N MET A 126 7.37 5.67 -8.93
CA MET A 126 7.06 5.98 -10.32
C MET A 126 7.99 5.15 -11.22
N ASN A 127 7.42 4.34 -12.09
CA ASN A 127 8.19 3.42 -12.96
C ASN A 127 8.22 3.83 -14.44
N GLU A 128 7.39 4.80 -14.84
CA GLU A 128 7.19 5.25 -16.23
C GLU A 128 7.23 6.78 -16.27
N GLU A 129 7.66 7.38 -17.39
CA GLU A 129 7.76 8.83 -17.54
C GLU A 129 6.43 9.58 -17.37
N ASP A 130 5.31 8.97 -17.77
CA ASP A 130 3.99 9.59 -17.66
C ASP A 130 3.55 9.74 -16.19
N HIS A 131 3.90 8.77 -15.32
CA HIS A 131 3.68 8.88 -13.87
C HIS A 131 4.48 10.05 -13.26
N ILE A 132 5.67 10.34 -13.80
CA ILE A 132 6.48 11.48 -13.36
C ILE A 132 5.82 12.79 -13.79
N GLN A 133 5.31 12.87 -15.02
CA GLN A 133 4.61 14.06 -15.52
C GLN A 133 3.32 14.34 -14.73
N GLU A 134 2.49 13.32 -14.49
CA GLU A 134 1.26 13.43 -13.69
C GLU A 134 1.59 13.90 -12.26
N ASN A 135 2.47 13.20 -11.55
CA ASN A 135 2.81 13.55 -10.17
C ASN A 135 3.46 14.93 -10.03
N LEU A 136 4.26 15.38 -11.01
CA LEU A 136 4.79 16.75 -11.04
C LEU A 136 3.69 17.79 -11.29
N ALA A 137 2.71 17.52 -12.16
CA ALA A 137 1.58 18.42 -12.37
C ALA A 137 0.76 18.58 -11.08
N ILE A 138 0.43 17.46 -10.42
CA ILE A 138 -0.28 17.43 -9.14
C ILE A 138 0.51 18.19 -8.07
N ALA A 139 1.81 17.90 -7.89
CA ALA A 139 2.66 18.55 -6.89
C ALA A 139 2.76 20.08 -7.07
N ASN A 140 2.68 20.59 -8.32
CA ASN A 140 2.69 22.03 -8.57
C ASN A 140 1.34 22.70 -8.21
N ALA A 141 0.22 21.97 -8.31
CA ALA A 141 -1.12 22.46 -8.01
C ALA A 141 -1.51 22.31 -6.52
N ALA A 142 -1.14 21.20 -5.89
CA ALA A 142 -1.53 20.83 -4.54
C ALA A 142 -1.14 21.86 -3.48
N ARG A 143 -2.05 22.18 -2.55
CA ARG A 143 -1.78 23.05 -1.39
C ARG A 143 -2.44 22.47 -0.14
N PRO A 144 -1.92 22.76 1.06
CA PRO A 144 -2.65 22.50 2.30
C PRO A 144 -4.03 23.14 2.32
N ASN A 145 -5.01 22.43 2.86
CA ASN A 145 -6.42 22.86 2.96
C ASN A 145 -7.03 23.31 1.60
N SER A 146 -6.64 22.65 0.50
CA SER A 146 -7.16 22.92 -0.85
C SER A 146 -8.36 22.07 -1.25
N LEU A 147 -8.63 20.96 -0.55
CA LEU A 147 -9.86 20.19 -0.70
C LEU A 147 -10.99 20.83 0.12
N THR A 148 -12.15 20.97 -0.50
CA THR A 148 -13.39 21.36 0.17
C THR A 148 -13.91 20.24 1.07
N LYS A 149 -14.80 20.56 2.02
CA LYS A 149 -15.39 19.53 2.90
C LYS A 149 -16.11 18.43 2.11
N ALA A 150 -16.83 18.78 1.05
CA ALA A 150 -17.47 17.80 0.18
C ALA A 150 -16.47 16.84 -0.48
N GLU A 151 -15.32 17.35 -0.93
CA GLU A 151 -14.25 16.51 -1.50
C GLU A 151 -13.59 15.62 -0.43
N CYS A 152 -13.37 16.13 0.79
CA CYS A 152 -12.93 15.29 1.91
C CYS A 152 -13.94 14.18 2.25
N ASP A 153 -15.25 14.49 2.27
CA ASP A 153 -16.32 13.52 2.52
C ASP A 153 -16.35 12.42 1.45
N LEU A 154 -16.12 12.77 0.17
CA LEU A 154 -15.96 11.79 -0.91
C LEU A 154 -14.74 10.88 -0.70
N VAL A 155 -13.59 11.43 -0.27
CA VAL A 155 -12.40 10.61 -0.02
C VAL A 155 -12.60 9.68 1.19
N GLU A 156 -13.26 10.15 2.26
CA GLU A 156 -13.65 9.29 3.38
C GLU A 156 -14.60 8.16 2.93
N GLU A 157 -15.56 8.43 2.04
CA GLU A 157 -16.48 7.41 1.52
C GLU A 157 -15.77 6.39 0.64
N ALA A 158 -14.88 6.83 -0.25
CA ALA A 158 -14.06 5.95 -1.06
C ALA A 158 -13.10 5.10 -0.21
N ALA A 159 -12.51 5.66 0.84
CA ALA A 159 -11.65 4.92 1.78
C ALA A 159 -12.45 3.80 2.49
N ARG A 160 -13.64 4.12 3.01
CA ARG A 160 -14.57 3.11 3.57
C ARG A 160 -14.94 2.05 2.54
N LYS A 161 -15.25 2.46 1.29
CA LYS A 161 -15.60 1.52 0.23
C LYS A 161 -14.45 0.58 -0.13
N TYR A 162 -13.22 1.09 -0.24
CA TYR A 162 -12.02 0.26 -0.43
C TYR A 162 -11.83 -0.74 0.73
N GLN A 163 -12.02 -0.32 1.98
CA GLN A 163 -11.93 -1.19 3.16
C GLN A 163 -13.01 -2.30 3.16
N GLU A 164 -14.19 -2.04 2.60
CA GLU A 164 -15.29 -3.01 2.47
C GLU A 164 -15.03 -4.06 1.39
N ILE A 165 -14.45 -3.68 0.25
CA ILE A 165 -14.32 -4.55 -0.93
C ILE A 165 -12.93 -5.21 -1.08
N MET A 166 -11.89 -4.65 -0.47
CA MET A 166 -10.53 -5.20 -0.50
C MET A 166 -10.38 -6.30 0.56
N LYS A 167 -10.10 -7.54 0.15
CA LYS A 167 -10.02 -8.68 1.08
C LYS A 167 -8.84 -8.61 2.04
N VAL A 168 -7.67 -8.20 1.57
CA VAL A 168 -6.43 -8.25 2.34
C VAL A 168 -5.81 -6.86 2.42
N GLY A 169 -5.51 -6.38 3.63
CA GLY A 169 -4.90 -5.07 3.88
C GLY A 169 -3.43 -4.91 3.45
N CYS A 170 -2.96 -5.70 2.48
CA CYS A 170 -1.56 -5.77 2.08
C CYS A 170 -1.12 -4.56 1.23
N THR A 171 0.03 -3.97 1.57
CA THR A 171 0.66 -2.89 0.77
C THR A 171 1.71 -3.39 -0.24
N GLY A 172 2.01 -4.70 -0.25
CA GLY A 172 2.99 -5.30 -1.15
C GLY A 172 4.46 -5.20 -0.69
N CYS A 173 4.75 -4.59 0.47
CA CYS A 173 6.11 -4.31 0.97
C CYS A 173 7.10 -5.49 1.03
N GLY A 174 6.64 -6.75 1.01
CA GLY A 174 7.49 -7.94 0.88
C GLY A 174 8.29 -8.33 2.12
N TYR A 175 8.14 -7.65 3.27
CA TYR A 175 8.89 -7.97 4.49
C TYR A 175 8.65 -9.39 5.04
N CYS A 176 7.54 -10.02 4.68
CA CYS A 176 7.23 -11.43 5.01
C CYS A 176 8.02 -12.44 4.15
N LEU A 177 8.84 -11.98 3.20
CA LEU A 177 9.61 -12.82 2.27
C LEU A 177 11.11 -12.85 2.61
N PRO A 178 11.84 -13.92 2.24
CA PRO A 178 11.32 -15.17 1.68
C PRO A 178 10.52 -15.98 2.72
N CYS A 179 9.44 -16.63 2.27
CA CYS A 179 8.76 -17.65 3.07
C CYS A 179 9.63 -18.92 3.11
N PRO A 180 9.79 -19.60 4.26
CA PRO A 180 10.58 -20.83 4.35
C PRO A 180 10.07 -21.95 3.40
N GLU A 181 8.75 -22.02 3.20
CA GLU A 181 8.12 -22.98 2.26
C GLU A 181 8.09 -22.50 0.80
N GLY A 182 8.64 -21.31 0.51
CA GLY A 182 8.67 -20.74 -0.85
C GLY A 182 7.37 -20.06 -1.32
N VAL A 183 6.35 -19.94 -0.47
CA VAL A 183 5.08 -19.25 -0.79
C VAL A 183 5.35 -17.80 -1.24
N LYS A 184 4.78 -17.41 -2.39
CA LYS A 184 4.86 -16.06 -2.97
C LYS A 184 3.78 -15.15 -2.38
N ILE A 185 3.85 -14.92 -1.05
CA ILE A 185 2.79 -14.28 -0.24
C ILE A 185 2.28 -12.96 -0.85
N SER A 186 3.15 -11.99 -1.13
CA SER A 186 2.75 -10.70 -1.70
C SER A 186 2.00 -10.85 -3.04
N THR A 187 2.46 -11.75 -3.90
CA THR A 187 1.86 -12.02 -5.22
C THR A 187 0.49 -12.70 -5.09
N ALA A 188 0.34 -13.62 -4.13
CA ALA A 188 -0.95 -14.25 -3.83
C ALA A 188 -1.98 -13.20 -3.42
N PHE A 189 -1.61 -12.31 -2.50
CA PHE A 189 -2.48 -11.25 -1.97
C PHE A 189 -2.82 -10.19 -3.03
N GLU A 190 -1.87 -9.80 -3.87
CA GLU A 190 -2.08 -8.87 -4.99
C GLU A 190 -3.13 -9.41 -5.98
N VAL A 191 -3.01 -10.67 -6.41
CA VAL A 191 -3.95 -11.30 -7.34
C VAL A 191 -5.31 -11.51 -6.69
N TYR A 192 -5.36 -11.95 -5.42
CA TYR A 192 -6.61 -12.14 -4.69
C TYR A 192 -7.38 -10.83 -4.50
N ASN A 193 -6.71 -9.75 -4.06
CA ASN A 193 -7.33 -8.42 -4.02
C ASN A 193 -7.84 -8.00 -5.39
N THR A 194 -7.06 -8.18 -6.46
CA THR A 194 -7.49 -7.84 -7.84
C THR A 194 -8.75 -8.59 -8.26
N VAL A 195 -8.88 -9.88 -7.91
CA VAL A 195 -10.09 -10.69 -8.18
C VAL A 195 -11.32 -10.06 -7.55
N HIS A 196 -11.25 -9.69 -6.27
CA HIS A 196 -12.41 -9.18 -5.54
C HIS A 196 -12.72 -7.71 -5.84
N LEU A 197 -11.70 -6.88 -6.05
CA LEU A 197 -11.84 -5.47 -6.42
C LEU A 197 -12.53 -5.28 -7.78
N PHE A 198 -12.27 -6.17 -8.75
CA PHE A 198 -12.77 -6.04 -10.12
C PHE A 198 -13.74 -7.15 -10.55
N HIS A 199 -14.09 -8.07 -9.65
CA HIS A 199 -14.91 -9.26 -9.91
C HIS A 199 -14.40 -10.17 -11.05
N LYS A 200 -13.10 -10.12 -11.37
CA LYS A 200 -12.44 -10.86 -12.46
C LYS A 200 -11.89 -12.21 -12.00
N LYS A 201 -12.78 -13.08 -11.52
CA LYS A 201 -12.38 -14.37 -10.92
C LYS A 201 -11.65 -15.29 -11.90
N VAL A 202 -12.16 -15.48 -13.12
CA VAL A 202 -11.58 -16.42 -14.08
C VAL A 202 -10.19 -15.94 -14.52
N GLU A 203 -10.06 -14.68 -14.91
CA GLU A 203 -8.81 -14.06 -15.33
C GLU A 203 -7.79 -14.08 -14.17
N GLY A 204 -8.23 -13.75 -12.96
CA GLY A 204 -7.40 -13.81 -11.77
C GLY A 204 -6.90 -15.22 -11.43
N GLN A 205 -7.71 -16.27 -11.61
CA GLN A 205 -7.28 -17.66 -11.43
C GLN A 205 -6.21 -18.06 -12.47
N TYR A 206 -6.29 -17.60 -13.72
CA TYR A 206 -5.22 -17.78 -14.71
C TYR A 206 -3.95 -16.99 -14.33
N MET A 207 -4.08 -15.73 -13.90
CA MET A 207 -2.95 -14.90 -13.46
C MET A 207 -2.26 -15.47 -12.22
N TYR A 208 -3.03 -16.01 -11.28
CA TYR A 208 -2.56 -16.71 -10.09
C TYR A 208 -1.73 -17.94 -10.49
N ALA A 209 -2.33 -18.85 -11.28
CA ALA A 209 -1.65 -20.04 -11.76
C ALA A 209 -0.34 -19.69 -12.49
N LEU A 210 -0.37 -18.70 -13.39
CA LEU A 210 0.82 -18.25 -14.12
C LEU A 210 1.92 -17.71 -13.20
N ARG A 211 1.64 -16.68 -12.39
CA ARG A 211 2.66 -15.97 -11.60
C ARG A 211 3.23 -16.83 -10.47
N LEU A 212 2.41 -17.69 -9.86
CA LEU A 212 2.86 -18.50 -8.73
C LEU A 212 3.51 -19.82 -9.17
N SER A 213 3.18 -20.37 -10.35
CA SER A 213 3.75 -21.64 -10.86
C SER A 213 5.28 -21.70 -10.98
N GLY A 214 5.94 -20.56 -11.18
CA GLY A 214 7.37 -20.50 -11.49
C GLY A 214 7.71 -20.61 -12.98
N LEU A 215 6.71 -20.81 -13.86
CA LEU A 215 6.90 -20.90 -15.33
C LEU A 215 7.60 -19.68 -15.95
N LEU A 216 7.50 -18.51 -15.31
CA LEU A 216 8.09 -17.25 -15.79
C LEU A 216 9.50 -16.96 -15.25
N SER A 217 10.06 -17.81 -14.37
CA SER A 217 11.24 -17.40 -13.57
C SER A 217 12.22 -18.52 -13.21
N ASP A 218 12.14 -19.70 -13.82
CA ASP A 218 12.96 -20.91 -13.52
C ASP A 218 13.01 -21.30 -12.02
N GLN A 219 12.06 -20.79 -11.23
CA GLN A 219 11.93 -21.06 -9.81
C GLN A 219 10.86 -22.13 -9.58
N LYS A 220 10.88 -22.73 -8.39
CA LYS A 220 9.78 -23.60 -7.93
C LYS A 220 8.47 -22.80 -7.86
N SER A 221 7.36 -23.54 -7.94
CA SER A 221 6.05 -22.97 -7.62
C SER A 221 6.00 -22.48 -6.17
N GLY A 222 5.34 -21.35 -5.95
CA GLY A 222 5.20 -20.69 -4.65
C GLY A 222 3.72 -20.45 -4.29
N TYR A 223 2.88 -21.49 -4.41
CA TYR A 223 1.43 -21.42 -4.24
C TYR A 223 1.01 -21.24 -2.77
N ALA A 224 -0.23 -20.79 -2.52
CA ALA A 224 -0.72 -20.53 -1.18
C ALA A 224 -0.94 -21.83 -0.38
N SER A 225 -1.35 -22.91 -1.03
CA SER A 225 -1.50 -24.26 -0.45
C SER A 225 -0.21 -24.85 0.12
N GLN A 226 0.96 -24.28 -0.20
CA GLN A 226 2.25 -24.66 0.39
C GLN A 226 2.47 -24.06 1.79
N CYS A 227 1.58 -23.18 2.26
CA CYS A 227 1.67 -22.59 3.59
C CYS A 227 1.41 -23.65 4.68
N VAL A 228 2.44 -23.99 5.46
CA VAL A 228 2.33 -24.87 6.63
C VAL A 228 1.93 -24.12 7.92
N ALA A 229 1.45 -22.88 7.80
CA ALA A 229 1.07 -22.00 8.91
C ALA A 229 2.16 -21.83 10.01
N CYS A 230 3.45 -21.74 9.61
CA CYS A 230 4.58 -21.65 10.55
C CYS A 230 4.67 -20.36 11.38
N GLY A 231 3.85 -19.34 11.08
CA GLY A 231 3.79 -18.08 11.84
C GLY A 231 4.91 -17.06 11.57
N GLU A 232 6.05 -17.46 10.98
CA GLU A 232 7.22 -16.58 10.73
C GLU A 232 6.91 -15.25 10.00
N CYS A 233 5.86 -15.23 9.20
CA CYS A 233 5.44 -14.06 8.43
C CYS A 233 4.69 -13.02 9.29
N LEU A 234 4.08 -13.42 10.40
CA LEU A 234 3.27 -12.56 11.28
C LEU A 234 4.14 -11.49 11.96
N GLU A 235 5.22 -11.91 12.62
CA GLU A 235 6.18 -10.98 13.27
C GLU A 235 6.80 -9.97 12.29
N LYS A 236 6.92 -10.38 11.02
CA LYS A 236 7.52 -9.57 9.95
C LYS A 236 6.50 -8.60 9.31
N CYS A 237 5.19 -8.82 9.47
CA CYS A 237 4.16 -8.05 8.79
C CYS A 237 3.90 -6.70 9.49
N PRO A 238 4.25 -5.54 8.90
CA PRO A 238 3.99 -4.23 9.53
C PRO A 238 2.48 -3.94 9.64
N GLN A 239 1.69 -4.56 8.76
CA GLN A 239 0.24 -4.42 8.64
C GLN A 239 -0.54 -5.37 9.57
N GLN A 240 0.14 -6.18 10.39
CA GLN A 240 -0.47 -7.13 11.35
C GLN A 240 -1.54 -8.05 10.70
N ILE A 241 -1.31 -8.44 9.45
CA ILE A 241 -2.20 -9.33 8.69
C ILE A 241 -2.02 -10.76 9.19
N GLU A 242 -3.11 -11.46 9.46
CA GLU A 242 -3.14 -12.91 9.70
C GLU A 242 -2.88 -13.66 8.39
N ILE A 243 -1.61 -13.67 7.99
CA ILE A 243 -1.16 -14.15 6.68
C ILE A 243 -1.54 -15.62 6.41
N PRO A 244 -1.40 -16.57 7.36
CA PRO A 244 -1.78 -17.97 7.13
C PRO A 244 -3.25 -18.16 6.78
N ASP A 245 -4.14 -17.43 7.44
CA ASP A 245 -5.59 -17.55 7.26
C ASP A 245 -5.99 -17.08 5.85
N PHE A 246 -5.52 -15.90 5.42
CA PHE A 246 -5.73 -15.43 4.06
C PHE A 246 -5.09 -16.33 2.99
N LEU A 247 -3.98 -17.01 3.29
CA LEU A 247 -3.39 -17.99 2.36
C LEU A 247 -4.25 -19.26 2.26
N ALA A 248 -4.94 -19.67 3.33
CA ALA A 248 -5.91 -20.77 3.28
C ALA A 248 -7.12 -20.41 2.43
N ASP A 249 -7.72 -19.23 2.63
CA ASP A 249 -8.83 -18.70 1.80
C ASP A 249 -8.43 -18.65 0.31
N ILE A 250 -7.21 -18.17 0.02
CA ILE A 250 -6.67 -18.09 -1.35
C ILE A 250 -6.48 -19.48 -1.95
N ALA A 251 -5.98 -20.45 -1.18
CA ALA A 251 -5.82 -21.81 -1.67
C ALA A 251 -7.20 -22.42 -2.03
N GLU A 252 -8.21 -22.22 -1.18
CA GLU A 252 -9.58 -22.72 -1.45
C GLU A 252 -10.19 -22.07 -2.72
N GLU A 253 -10.07 -20.75 -2.90
CA GLU A 253 -10.71 -20.04 -4.01
C GLU A 253 -9.92 -20.09 -5.34
N MET A 254 -8.59 -20.17 -5.28
CA MET A 254 -7.70 -20.01 -6.44
C MET A 254 -7.04 -21.31 -6.92
N GLU A 255 -6.92 -22.32 -6.06
CA GLU A 255 -6.29 -23.62 -6.35
C GLU A 255 -7.34 -24.74 -6.52
N ASP A 256 -8.48 -24.39 -7.11
CA ASP A 256 -9.58 -25.33 -7.40
C ASP A 256 -9.18 -26.48 -8.37
N GLY A 257 -10.07 -27.45 -8.55
CA GLY A 257 -9.84 -28.63 -9.38
C GLY A 257 -9.47 -28.36 -10.85
N GLU A 258 -9.74 -27.15 -11.37
CA GLU A 258 -9.38 -26.74 -12.73
C GLU A 258 -7.95 -26.17 -12.82
N MET A 259 -7.23 -26.00 -11.70
CA MET A 259 -5.87 -25.44 -11.67
C MET A 259 -4.90 -26.19 -12.60
N GLY A 260 -4.97 -27.53 -12.63
CA GLY A 260 -4.17 -28.36 -13.54
C GLY A 260 -4.48 -28.09 -15.02
N ASN A 261 -5.75 -27.85 -15.36
CA ASN A 261 -6.17 -27.51 -16.72
C ASN A 261 -5.68 -26.11 -17.12
N ARG A 262 -5.83 -25.11 -16.23
CA ARG A 262 -5.29 -23.76 -16.45
C ARG A 262 -3.78 -23.79 -16.70
N LEU A 263 -3.02 -24.56 -15.91
CA LEU A 263 -1.56 -24.73 -16.10
C LEU A 263 -1.20 -25.43 -17.42
N SER A 264 -1.99 -26.41 -17.88
CA SER A 264 -1.77 -27.06 -19.19
C SER A 264 -1.99 -26.08 -20.36
N ILE A 265 -3.01 -25.22 -20.26
CA ILE A 265 -3.30 -24.18 -21.27
C ILE A 265 -2.16 -23.15 -21.29
N LEU A 266 -1.74 -22.66 -20.13
CA LEU A 266 -0.65 -21.67 -20.00
C LEU A 266 0.67 -22.18 -20.60
N LYS A 267 1.06 -23.44 -20.34
CA LYS A 267 2.26 -24.05 -20.94
C LYS A 267 2.21 -24.06 -22.47
N LYS A 268 1.07 -24.51 -23.04
CA LYS A 268 0.85 -24.48 -24.51
C LYS A 268 0.95 -23.07 -25.09
N MET A 269 0.40 -22.06 -24.40
CA MET A 269 0.48 -20.66 -24.84
C MET A 269 1.92 -20.11 -24.80
N LEU A 270 2.75 -20.58 -23.88
CA LEU A 270 4.16 -20.21 -23.74
C LEU A 270 5.11 -21.04 -24.63
N ASN A 271 4.59 -21.98 -25.43
CA ASN A 271 5.37 -22.98 -26.18
C ASN A 271 6.28 -23.86 -25.29
N MET A 272 5.80 -24.23 -24.09
CA MET A 272 6.47 -25.08 -23.08
C MET A 272 5.78 -26.43 -22.89
#